data_AF-H3GGP2-F1
#
_entry.id   AF-H3GGP2-F1
#
_cell.length_a   1.000
_cell.length_b   1.000
_cell.length_c   1.000
_cell.angle_alpha   90.00
_cell.angle_beta   90.00
_cell.angle_gamma   90.00
#
_symmetry.space_group_name_H-M   'P 1'
#
loop_
_entity.id
_entity.type
_entity.pdbx_description
1 polymer ?
#
loop_
_entity_poly.entity_id
_entity_poly.type
_entity_poly.pdbx_seq_one_letter_code
_entity_poly.pdbx_strand_id
1 'polypeptide(L)'
;MVASNVTVYIACTSVLYLKFLLATGVQGGKKFRSGGRPPEDASLGLAKTIGKGRKQTYGLDKTDDEKVLKAREAEHRWTRIVSNDLESIPFALFVFGGGILAGSNPAVHAGAMTVYTAARCLHTYVYAHAMQPHRAICWGVGVVSTLVGVGNAIAAILSLVEGSQPILTARVHEHPIKLIDYVDEMVAGNVQMYVACSSILYLKFLLVTFIQGPRAFKSGCRPPEDAKLPLAEGREQNYGLAETDDKATIKAREEVHRWERIVANDLESIPFALFVFGGGVLSDSNATVHASTLIIYTVSRCLHTYMYANAIQPHRSNCWFVGVAATLVGVVNAVVAIA
;
A
#
# COMPACT_ATOMS: atom_id res chain seq x y z
N MET A 1 12.85 -28.38 -4.63
CA MET A 1 13.69 -27.15 -4.50
C MET A 1 12.77 -25.95 -4.57
N VAL A 2 12.86 -25.01 -3.65
CA VAL A 2 12.05 -23.77 -3.70
C VAL A 2 12.49 -22.96 -4.93
N ALA A 3 11.54 -22.55 -5.77
CA ALA A 3 11.84 -21.74 -6.96
C ALA A 3 12.57 -20.45 -6.54
N SER A 4 13.60 -20.05 -7.30
CA SER A 4 14.47 -18.90 -6.97
C SER A 4 13.69 -17.63 -6.62
N ASN A 5 12.52 -17.41 -7.24
CA ASN A 5 11.65 -16.26 -6.98
C ASN A 5 11.07 -16.26 -5.58
N VAL A 6 10.63 -17.41 -5.09
CA VAL A 6 10.06 -17.55 -3.75
C VAL A 6 11.14 -17.28 -2.70
N THR A 7 12.37 -17.74 -2.93
CA THR A 7 13.50 -17.46 -2.04
C THR A 7 13.80 -15.97 -1.95
N VAL A 8 13.89 -15.27 -3.10
CA VAL A 8 14.12 -13.82 -3.11
C VAL A 8 12.95 -13.07 -2.47
N TYR A 9 11.72 -13.52 -2.72
CA TYR A 9 10.52 -12.93 -2.14
C TYR A 9 10.51 -13.02 -0.63
N ILE A 10 10.81 -14.20 -0.07
CA ILE A 10 10.89 -14.40 1.38
C ILE A 10 11.99 -13.50 1.96
N ALA A 11 13.20 -13.54 1.39
CA ALA A 11 14.33 -12.75 1.89
C ALA A 11 14.02 -11.23 1.90
N CYS A 12 13.52 -10.71 0.79
CA CYS A 12 13.16 -9.29 0.67
C CYS A 12 12.00 -8.91 1.62
N THR A 13 10.97 -9.74 1.73
CA THR A 13 9.85 -9.52 2.65
C THR A 13 10.31 -9.50 4.11
N SER A 14 11.20 -10.42 4.50
CA SER A 14 11.77 -10.44 5.85
C SER A 14 12.57 -9.17 6.16
N VAL A 15 13.39 -8.69 5.21
CA VAL A 15 14.13 -7.43 5.36
C VAL A 15 13.17 -6.25 5.51
N LEU A 16 12.16 -6.15 4.65
CA LEU A 16 11.16 -5.09 4.70
C LEU A 16 10.37 -5.09 6.01
N TYR A 17 9.99 -6.28 6.50
CA TYR A 17 9.27 -6.41 7.76
C TYR A 17 10.14 -6.02 8.96
N LEU A 18 11.39 -6.50 9.02
CA LEU A 18 12.33 -6.10 10.07
C LEU A 18 12.54 -4.58 10.06
N LYS A 19 12.73 -3.99 8.88
CA LYS A 19 12.84 -2.54 8.70
C LYS A 19 11.60 -1.79 9.20
N PHE A 20 10.39 -2.30 8.91
CA PHE A 20 9.14 -1.73 9.40
C PHE A 20 9.02 -1.80 10.94
N LEU A 21 9.39 -2.93 11.55
CA LEU A 21 9.43 -3.07 13.02
C LEU A 21 10.41 -2.08 13.66
N LEU A 22 11.60 -1.91 13.07
CA LEU A 22 12.56 -0.91 13.56
C LEU A 22 12.01 0.51 13.43
N ALA A 23 11.38 0.85 12.31
CA ALA A 23 10.82 2.18 12.09
C ALA A 23 9.68 2.52 13.08
N THR A 24 8.78 1.56 13.33
CA THR A 24 7.69 1.70 14.32
C THR A 24 8.22 1.78 15.75
N GLY A 25 9.29 1.05 16.08
CA GLY A 25 10.00 1.18 17.35
C GLY A 25 10.56 2.59 17.56
N VAL A 26 11.25 3.13 16.56
CA VAL A 26 11.77 4.51 16.61
C VAL A 26 10.64 5.53 16.71
N GLN A 27 9.60 5.40 15.88
CA GLN A 27 8.40 6.26 15.96
C GLN A 27 7.82 6.23 17.37
N GLY A 28 7.64 5.05 17.95
CA GLY A 28 7.12 4.88 19.30
C GLY A 28 7.93 5.61 20.36
N GLY A 29 9.27 5.59 20.25
CA GLY A 29 10.18 6.37 21.10
C GLY A 29 10.06 7.89 20.88
N LYS A 30 9.85 8.34 19.63
CA LYS A 30 9.59 9.77 19.35
C LYS A 30 8.27 10.24 19.97
N LYS A 31 7.21 9.42 19.94
CA LYS A 31 5.92 9.74 20.58
C LYS A 31 6.05 10.00 22.08
N PHE A 32 6.88 9.25 22.80
CA PHE A 32 7.13 9.52 24.22
C PHE A 32 7.82 10.87 24.46
N ARG A 33 8.77 11.24 23.59
CA ARG A 33 9.53 12.50 23.70
C ARG A 33 8.71 13.75 23.39
N SER A 34 7.69 13.61 22.54
CA SER A 34 6.82 14.69 22.09
C SER A 34 5.55 14.87 22.93
N GLY A 35 5.23 13.91 23.79
CA GLY A 35 3.92 13.86 24.47
C GLY A 35 2.79 13.33 23.59
N GLY A 36 3.13 12.70 22.44
CA GLY A 36 2.20 12.19 21.44
C GLY A 36 1.53 10.86 21.81
N ARG A 37 1.84 10.28 22.98
CA ARG A 37 1.17 9.07 23.46
C ARG A 37 -0.18 9.39 24.12
N PRO A 38 -1.08 8.39 24.20
CA PRO A 38 -2.25 8.46 25.06
C PRO A 38 -1.90 8.76 26.54
N PRO A 39 -2.79 9.42 27.30
CA PRO A 39 -2.55 9.76 28.69
C PRO A 39 -2.33 8.54 29.59
N GLU A 40 -2.94 7.39 29.30
CA GLU A 40 -2.74 6.13 30.02
C GLU A 40 -1.29 5.61 29.95
N ASP A 41 -0.55 5.93 28.88
CA ASP A 41 0.86 5.55 28.69
C ASP A 41 1.81 6.33 29.62
N ALA A 42 1.33 7.35 30.34
CA ALA A 42 2.16 8.15 31.26
C ALA A 42 2.71 7.33 32.44
N SER A 43 2.05 6.21 32.78
CA SER A 43 2.47 5.32 33.86
C SER A 43 3.67 4.42 33.48
N LEU A 44 3.94 4.25 32.18
CA LEU A 44 4.94 3.33 31.65
C LEU A 44 6.38 3.75 32.01
N GLY A 45 7.27 2.76 32.16
CA GLY A 45 8.69 3.00 32.40
C GLY A 45 9.37 3.83 31.30
N LEU A 46 8.91 3.69 30.05
CA LEU A 46 9.39 4.49 28.91
C LEU A 46 8.99 5.96 29.02
N ALA A 47 7.82 6.28 29.59
CA ALA A 47 7.43 7.65 29.88
C ALA A 47 8.31 8.26 30.98
N LYS A 48 8.73 7.46 31.96
CA LYS A 48 9.63 7.88 33.06
C LYS A 48 11.09 8.06 32.64
N THR A 49 11.51 7.44 31.53
CA THR A 49 12.89 7.47 31.01
C THR A 49 12.99 8.33 29.76
N ILE A 50 12.46 7.86 28.62
CA ILE A 50 12.53 8.51 27.32
C ILE A 50 11.63 9.76 27.27
N GLY A 51 10.43 9.68 27.86
CA GLY A 51 9.46 10.77 27.92
C GLY A 51 9.55 11.65 29.16
N LYS A 52 10.66 11.60 29.91
CA LYS A 52 10.77 12.22 31.24
C LYS A 52 10.38 13.71 31.20
N GLY A 53 9.44 14.09 32.07
CA GLY A 53 8.94 15.46 32.17
C GLY A 53 7.99 15.87 31.04
N ARG A 54 7.50 14.93 30.22
CA ARG A 54 6.52 15.19 29.16
C ARG A 54 5.16 14.61 29.52
N LYS A 55 4.14 15.48 29.49
CA LYS A 55 2.74 15.09 29.65
C LYS A 55 2.27 14.42 28.35
N GLN A 56 1.67 13.25 28.47
CA GLN A 56 1.16 12.47 27.34
C GLN A 56 -0.31 12.86 27.10
N THR A 57 -0.62 13.44 25.95
CA THR A 57 -1.96 13.98 25.64
C THR A 57 -2.33 13.84 24.17
N TYR A 58 -1.84 12.78 23.50
CA TYR A 58 -1.92 12.66 22.04
C TYR A 58 -1.26 13.83 21.29
N GLY A 59 -0.40 14.61 21.97
CA GLY A 59 0.17 15.85 21.43
C GLY A 59 -0.84 17.00 21.30
N LEU A 60 -2.04 16.88 21.88
CA LEU A 60 -3.11 17.89 21.76
C LEU A 60 -2.88 19.13 22.63
N ASP A 61 -2.04 19.03 23.66
CA ASP A 61 -1.74 20.18 24.51
C ASP A 61 -1.01 21.26 23.70
N LYS A 62 -1.54 22.48 23.70
CA LYS A 62 -0.83 23.64 23.14
C LYS A 62 0.40 23.95 23.99
N THR A 63 1.51 24.27 23.34
CA THR A 63 2.76 24.59 24.03
C THR A 63 3.64 25.44 23.13
N ASP A 64 4.27 26.44 23.74
CA ASP A 64 5.28 27.29 23.10
C ASP A 64 6.71 26.80 23.40
N ASP A 65 6.87 25.67 24.11
CA ASP A 65 8.18 25.08 24.37
C ASP A 65 8.81 24.58 23.07
N GLU A 66 9.80 25.30 22.57
CA GLU A 66 10.56 24.99 21.36
C GLU A 66 11.11 23.54 21.37
N LYS A 67 11.48 23.01 22.54
CA LYS A 67 11.95 21.62 22.66
C LYS A 67 10.83 20.61 22.41
N VAL A 68 9.60 20.91 22.81
CA VAL A 68 8.43 20.06 22.52
C VAL A 68 8.07 20.17 21.04
N LEU A 69 8.06 21.38 20.48
CA LEU A 69 7.77 21.60 19.06
C LEU A 69 8.75 20.85 18.16
N LYS A 70 10.06 20.92 18.43
CA LYS A 70 11.08 20.12 17.73
C LYS A 70 10.88 18.62 17.91
N ALA A 71 10.46 18.17 19.10
CA ALA A 71 10.16 16.76 19.34
C ALA A 71 8.92 16.29 18.55
N ARG A 72 7.89 17.12 18.44
CA ARG A 72 6.68 16.86 17.64
C ARG A 72 6.99 16.83 16.15
N GLU A 73 7.81 17.75 15.64
CA GLU A 73 8.25 17.70 14.25
C GLU A 73 9.00 16.39 13.94
N ALA A 74 9.91 15.97 14.84
CA ALA A 74 10.61 14.70 14.71
C ALA A 74 9.64 13.50 14.78
N GLU A 75 8.63 13.53 15.65
CA GLU A 75 7.57 12.51 15.68
C GLU A 75 6.78 12.47 14.36
N HIS A 76 6.36 13.63 13.84
CA HIS A 76 5.62 13.73 12.59
C HIS A 76 6.43 13.16 11.43
N ARG A 77 7.73 13.44 11.36
CA ARG A 77 8.62 12.85 10.35
C ARG A 77 8.60 11.32 10.40
N TRP A 78 8.76 10.73 11.59
CA TRP A 78 8.73 9.26 11.73
C TRP A 78 7.35 8.67 11.45
N THR A 79 6.28 9.39 11.78
CA THR A 79 4.92 9.01 11.39
C THR A 79 4.76 9.01 9.86
N ARG A 80 5.32 9.99 9.15
CA ARG A 80 5.30 9.99 7.67
C ARG A 80 6.15 8.87 7.06
N ILE A 81 7.27 8.49 7.69
CA ILE A 81 8.07 7.34 7.26
C ILE A 81 7.25 6.05 7.35
N VAL A 82 6.62 5.80 8.50
CA VAL A 82 5.80 4.60 8.73
C VAL A 82 4.56 4.59 7.83
N SER A 83 3.87 5.72 7.69
CA SER A 83 2.74 5.86 6.75
C SER A 83 3.17 5.52 5.33
N ASN A 84 4.31 6.04 4.86
CA ASN A 84 4.78 5.75 3.52
C ASN A 84 5.19 4.28 3.30
N ASP A 85 5.66 3.61 4.35
CA ASP A 85 5.89 2.17 4.32
C ASP A 85 4.58 1.39 4.18
N LEU A 86 3.53 1.80 4.91
CA LEU A 86 2.19 1.21 4.76
C LEU A 86 1.57 1.50 3.38
N GLU A 87 1.83 2.68 2.80
CA GLU A 87 1.39 3.06 1.46
C GLU A 87 2.07 2.23 0.36
N SER A 88 3.29 1.72 0.59
CA SER A 88 4.10 1.10 -0.47
C SER A 88 4.27 -0.41 -0.31
N ILE A 89 4.65 -0.88 0.88
CA ILE A 89 5.11 -2.26 1.09
C ILE A 89 4.00 -3.29 0.87
N PRO A 90 2.79 -3.17 1.49
CA PRO A 90 1.73 -4.16 1.30
C PRO A 90 1.35 -4.35 -0.17
N PHE A 91 1.15 -3.25 -0.91
CA PHE A 91 0.83 -3.30 -2.34
C PHE A 91 1.93 -3.97 -3.15
N ALA A 92 3.20 -3.61 -2.92
CA ALA A 92 4.31 -4.24 -3.62
C ALA A 92 4.37 -5.76 -3.35
N LEU A 93 4.18 -6.18 -2.10
CA LEU A 93 4.16 -7.59 -1.73
C LEU A 93 3.03 -8.35 -2.43
N PHE A 94 1.82 -7.79 -2.53
CA PHE A 94 0.72 -8.45 -3.26
C PHE A 94 0.97 -8.54 -4.76
N VAL A 95 1.56 -7.49 -5.37
CA VAL A 95 1.93 -7.49 -6.79
C VAL A 95 3.01 -8.55 -7.06
N PHE A 96 4.08 -8.56 -6.28
CA PHE A 96 5.15 -9.56 -6.43
C PHE A 96 4.64 -10.97 -6.14
N GLY A 97 3.85 -11.16 -5.08
CA GLY A 97 3.22 -12.44 -4.76
C GLY A 97 2.34 -12.95 -5.90
N GLY A 98 1.50 -12.09 -6.48
CA GLY A 98 0.70 -12.42 -7.67
C GLY A 98 1.57 -12.80 -8.87
N GLY A 99 2.69 -12.11 -9.07
CA GLY A 99 3.67 -12.47 -10.11
C GLY A 99 4.33 -13.83 -9.89
N ILE A 100 4.53 -14.29 -8.66
CA ILE A 100 5.01 -15.65 -8.37
C ILE A 100 3.95 -16.66 -8.76
N LEU A 101 2.70 -16.42 -8.36
CA LEU A 101 1.56 -17.30 -8.67
C LEU A 101 1.34 -17.42 -10.19
N ALA A 102 1.56 -16.34 -10.93
CA ALA A 102 1.46 -16.33 -12.39
C ALA A 102 2.67 -16.93 -13.13
N GLY A 103 3.70 -17.41 -12.42
CA GLY A 103 4.90 -17.95 -13.06
C GLY A 103 5.73 -16.89 -13.82
N SER A 104 5.76 -15.65 -13.33
CA SER A 104 6.49 -14.54 -13.97
C SER A 104 8.00 -14.77 -14.08
N ASN A 105 8.64 -14.05 -15.02
CA ASN A 105 10.06 -14.24 -15.33
C ASN A 105 10.93 -14.12 -14.05
N PRO A 106 11.70 -15.17 -13.69
CA PRO A 106 12.45 -15.18 -12.46
C PRO A 106 13.51 -14.10 -12.28
N ALA A 107 14.25 -13.80 -13.34
CA ALA A 107 15.33 -12.82 -13.28
C ALA A 107 14.77 -11.40 -13.09
N VAL A 108 13.72 -11.06 -13.84
CA VAL A 108 13.04 -9.76 -13.73
C VAL A 108 12.40 -9.60 -12.35
N HIS A 109 11.74 -10.65 -11.85
CA HIS A 109 11.14 -10.67 -10.52
C HIS A 109 12.19 -10.42 -9.42
N ALA A 110 13.28 -11.19 -9.43
CA ALA A 110 14.34 -11.08 -8.44
C ALA A 110 15.02 -9.69 -8.47
N GLY A 111 15.31 -9.18 -9.67
CA GLY A 111 15.91 -7.85 -9.85
C GLY A 111 15.00 -6.74 -9.33
N ALA A 112 13.74 -6.72 -9.75
CA ALA A 112 12.77 -5.70 -9.34
C ALA A 112 12.54 -5.70 -7.82
N MET A 113 12.40 -6.87 -7.20
CA MET A 113 12.15 -6.96 -5.75
C MET A 113 13.38 -6.58 -4.92
N THR A 114 14.58 -6.89 -5.40
CA THR A 114 15.84 -6.48 -4.75
C THR A 114 16.01 -4.95 -4.80
N VAL A 115 15.81 -4.35 -5.98
CA VAL A 115 15.88 -2.89 -6.15
C VAL A 115 14.81 -2.19 -5.32
N TYR A 116 13.58 -2.71 -5.31
CA TYR A 116 12.50 -2.22 -4.47
C TYR A 116 12.92 -2.22 -2.99
N THR A 117 13.43 -3.34 -2.48
CA THR A 117 13.82 -3.49 -1.08
C THR A 117 14.94 -2.53 -0.68
N ALA A 118 15.99 -2.41 -1.52
CA ALA A 118 17.07 -1.46 -1.29
C ALA A 118 16.55 -0.01 -1.30
N ALA A 119 15.71 0.35 -2.27
CA ALA A 119 15.12 1.68 -2.37
C ALA A 119 14.25 2.01 -1.15
N ARG A 120 13.47 1.06 -0.61
CA ARG A 120 12.66 1.28 0.59
C ARG A 120 13.51 1.44 1.85
N CYS A 121 14.62 0.72 1.98
CA CYS A 121 15.55 0.89 3.10
C CYS A 121 16.24 2.26 3.03
N LEU A 122 16.76 2.62 1.86
CA LEU A 122 17.37 3.92 1.61
C LEU A 122 16.38 5.06 1.82
N HIS A 123 15.13 4.92 1.35
CA HIS A 123 14.07 5.91 1.54
C HIS A 123 13.89 6.28 3.02
N THR A 124 13.84 5.30 3.93
CA THR A 124 13.73 5.57 5.36
C THR A 124 14.95 6.30 5.90
N TYR A 125 16.15 5.93 5.48
CA TYR A 125 17.38 6.62 5.89
C TYR A 125 17.38 8.09 5.44
N VAL A 126 17.15 8.35 4.15
CA VAL A 126 17.18 9.72 3.60
C VAL A 126 16.03 10.58 4.14
N TYR A 127 14.87 9.99 4.40
CA TYR A 127 13.75 10.71 5.01
C TYR A 127 14.08 11.07 6.47
N ALA A 128 14.60 10.13 7.26
CA ALA A 128 14.97 10.41 8.66
C ALA A 128 15.96 11.60 8.77
N HIS A 129 16.86 11.74 7.80
CA HIS A 129 17.88 12.79 7.73
C HIS A 129 17.48 14.04 6.90
N ALA A 130 16.21 14.18 6.51
CA ALA A 130 15.72 15.33 5.71
C ALA A 130 16.50 15.59 4.41
N MET A 131 16.94 14.52 3.74
CA MET A 131 17.75 14.60 2.51
C MET A 131 16.87 14.67 1.26
N GLN A 132 16.51 15.88 0.86
CA GLN A 132 15.87 16.17 -0.43
C GLN A 132 16.96 16.49 -1.48
N PRO A 133 16.91 16.01 -2.75
CA PRO A 133 15.83 15.28 -3.43
C PRO A 133 15.90 13.75 -3.29
N HIS A 134 16.91 13.20 -2.60
CA HIS A 134 17.16 11.76 -2.50
C HIS A 134 15.94 10.97 -2.02
N ARG A 135 15.14 11.52 -1.10
CA ARG A 135 13.86 10.93 -0.70
C ARG A 135 12.93 10.69 -1.89
N ALA A 136 12.70 11.70 -2.73
CA ALA A 136 11.81 11.58 -3.89
C ALA A 136 12.36 10.57 -4.91
N ILE A 137 13.69 10.52 -5.09
CA ILE A 137 14.35 9.56 -5.98
C ILE A 137 14.15 8.13 -5.46
N CYS A 138 14.44 7.85 -4.18
CA CYS A 138 14.24 6.52 -3.59
C CYS A 138 12.76 6.09 -3.65
N TRP A 139 11.83 7.03 -3.42
CA TRP A 139 10.40 6.76 -3.59
C TRP A 139 10.06 6.38 -5.04
N GLY A 140 10.55 7.16 -6.02
CA GLY A 140 10.33 6.91 -7.44
C GLY A 140 10.90 5.59 -7.93
N VAL A 141 12.13 5.23 -7.50
CA VAL A 141 12.74 3.92 -7.79
C VAL A 141 11.88 2.78 -7.24
N GLY A 142 11.32 2.94 -6.03
CA GLY A 142 10.36 1.98 -5.47
C GLY A 142 9.12 1.82 -6.35
N VAL A 143 8.51 2.92 -6.79
CA VAL A 143 7.33 2.90 -7.68
C VAL A 143 7.63 2.19 -8.99
N VAL A 144 8.75 2.53 -9.64
CA VAL A 144 9.18 1.90 -10.90
C VAL A 144 9.42 0.41 -10.72
N SER A 145 10.05 0.00 -9.62
CA SER A 145 10.29 -1.42 -9.32
C SER A 145 8.99 -2.21 -9.19
N THR A 146 7.99 -1.66 -8.51
CA THR A 146 6.67 -2.30 -8.42
C THR A 146 5.96 -2.34 -9.79
N LEU A 147 6.08 -1.29 -10.61
CA LEU A 147 5.53 -1.28 -11.97
C LEU A 147 6.19 -2.31 -12.88
N VAL A 148 7.50 -2.55 -12.74
CA VAL A 148 8.19 -3.67 -13.40
C VAL A 148 7.61 -5.00 -12.93
N GLY A 149 7.32 -5.16 -11.63
CA GLY A 149 6.61 -6.31 -11.09
C GLY A 149 5.23 -6.53 -11.71
N VAL A 150 4.43 -5.46 -11.84
CA VAL A 150 3.12 -5.48 -12.53
C VAL A 150 3.29 -5.93 -13.98
N GLY A 151 4.20 -5.31 -14.74
CA GLY A 151 4.44 -5.66 -16.13
C GLY A 151 4.88 -7.11 -16.32
N ASN A 152 5.76 -7.61 -15.44
CA ASN A 152 6.22 -8.99 -15.47
C ASN A 152 5.09 -10.00 -15.17
N ALA A 153 4.21 -9.67 -14.22
CA ALA A 153 3.05 -10.51 -13.90
C ALA A 153 2.01 -10.51 -15.03
N ILE A 154 1.73 -9.34 -15.62
CA ILE A 154 0.81 -9.21 -16.77
C ILE A 154 1.34 -9.97 -17.98
N ALA A 155 2.62 -9.83 -18.31
CA ALA A 155 3.23 -10.55 -19.43
C ALA A 155 3.07 -12.07 -19.27
N ALA A 156 3.30 -12.59 -18.06
CA ALA A 156 3.15 -14.01 -17.78
C ALA A 156 1.71 -14.51 -18.02
N ILE A 157 0.69 -13.79 -17.53
CA ILE A 157 -0.70 -14.20 -17.73
C ILE A 157 -1.16 -14.07 -19.19
N LEU A 158 -0.63 -13.12 -19.95
CA LEU A 158 -0.92 -13.00 -21.39
C LEU A 158 -0.29 -14.13 -22.19
N SER A 159 0.93 -14.55 -21.85
CA SER A 159 1.57 -15.71 -22.48
C SER A 159 0.81 -17.02 -22.22
N LEU A 160 0.12 -17.16 -21.09
CA LEU A 160 -0.78 -18.30 -20.84
C LEU A 160 -1.99 -18.33 -21.79
N VAL A 161 -2.50 -17.15 -22.17
CA VAL A 161 -3.62 -17.00 -23.11
C VAL A 161 -3.19 -17.28 -24.56
N GLU A 162 -1.96 -16.91 -24.93
CA GLU A 162 -1.43 -17.18 -26.28
C GLU A 162 -1.10 -18.66 -26.51
N GLY A 163 -0.73 -19.40 -25.45
CA GLY A 163 -0.50 -20.85 -25.50
C GLY A 163 -1.77 -21.70 -25.63
N SER A 164 -2.97 -21.10 -25.51
CA SER A 164 -4.28 -21.77 -25.55
C SER A 164 -5.04 -21.53 -26.87
N GLN A 165 -4.32 -21.36 -27.99
CA GLN A 165 -4.93 -21.46 -29.33
C GLN A 165 -5.55 -22.87 -29.51
N PRO A 166 -6.74 -23.00 -30.13
CA PRO A 166 -7.44 -24.27 -30.19
C PRO A 166 -6.63 -25.26 -31.03
N ILE A 167 -6.20 -26.36 -30.42
CA ILE A 167 -5.80 -27.57 -31.15
C ILE A 167 -7.08 -28.14 -31.77
N LEU A 168 -7.47 -27.56 -32.91
CA LEU A 168 -8.36 -28.20 -33.86
C LEU A 168 -7.53 -29.21 -34.64
N THR A 169 -7.16 -30.33 -34.01
CA THR A 169 -6.71 -31.53 -34.71
C THR A 169 -6.87 -32.74 -33.79
N ALA A 170 -7.79 -33.60 -34.20
CA ALA A 170 -8.21 -34.83 -33.56
C ALA A 170 -7.08 -35.76 -33.10
N ARG A 171 -7.27 -36.41 -31.95
CA ARG A 171 -7.29 -37.87 -31.88
C ARG A 171 -7.99 -38.37 -30.62
N VAL A 172 -9.05 -39.13 -30.86
CA VAL A 172 -9.64 -40.09 -29.93
C VAL A 172 -8.54 -41.07 -29.50
N HIS A 173 -8.24 -41.13 -28.20
CA HIS A 173 -8.05 -42.41 -27.51
C HIS A 173 -8.09 -42.23 -25.98
N GLU A 174 -8.86 -43.13 -25.38
CA GLU A 174 -9.22 -43.29 -23.98
C GLU A 174 -7.99 -43.36 -23.06
N HIS A 175 -7.96 -42.58 -21.96
CA HIS A 175 -7.26 -42.84 -20.68
C HIS A 175 -7.58 -41.70 -19.66
N PRO A 176 -7.43 -41.89 -18.34
CA PRO A 176 -7.96 -41.02 -17.29
C PRO A 176 -7.09 -39.76 -17.07
N ILE A 177 -6.94 -38.95 -18.13
CA ILE A 177 -6.13 -37.73 -18.17
C ILE A 177 -7.08 -36.54 -18.39
N LYS A 178 -8.01 -36.32 -17.46
CA LYS A 178 -8.97 -35.19 -17.53
C LYS A 178 -9.12 -34.40 -16.25
N LEU A 179 -8.73 -34.96 -15.10
CA LEU A 179 -8.89 -34.28 -13.82
C LEU A 179 -7.73 -33.32 -13.51
N ILE A 180 -6.51 -33.69 -13.89
CA ILE A 180 -5.32 -32.85 -13.66
C ILE A 180 -5.33 -31.61 -14.57
N ASP A 181 -5.63 -31.77 -15.86
CA ASP A 181 -5.68 -30.64 -16.80
C ASP A 181 -6.80 -29.63 -16.45
N TYR A 182 -7.92 -30.11 -15.88
CA TYR A 182 -9.04 -29.24 -15.48
C TYR A 182 -8.74 -28.45 -14.19
N VAL A 183 -7.99 -29.04 -13.26
CA VAL A 183 -7.53 -28.37 -12.05
C VAL A 183 -6.47 -27.31 -12.40
N ASP A 184 -5.57 -27.59 -13.34
CA ASP A 184 -4.58 -26.62 -13.81
C ASP A 184 -5.22 -25.42 -14.56
N GLU A 185 -6.29 -25.64 -15.35
CA GLU A 185 -7.06 -24.55 -15.99
C GLU A 185 -7.83 -23.68 -14.99
N MET A 186 -8.39 -24.27 -13.93
CA MET A 186 -9.19 -23.53 -12.94
C MET A 186 -8.31 -22.64 -12.04
N VAL A 187 -7.15 -23.17 -11.60
CA VAL A 187 -6.14 -22.40 -10.86
C VAL A 187 -5.58 -21.27 -11.73
N ALA A 188 -5.37 -21.51 -13.03
CA ALA A 188 -4.93 -20.48 -13.97
C ALA A 188 -5.91 -19.31 -14.06
N GLY A 189 -7.23 -19.56 -14.09
CA GLY A 189 -8.25 -18.50 -14.14
C GLY A 189 -8.27 -17.61 -12.89
N ASN A 190 -8.14 -18.21 -11.70
CA ASN A 190 -8.10 -17.46 -10.43
C ASN A 190 -6.85 -16.58 -10.33
N VAL A 191 -5.69 -17.09 -10.72
CA VAL A 191 -4.42 -16.35 -10.75
C VAL A 191 -4.50 -15.18 -11.74
N GLN A 192 -5.04 -15.40 -12.94
CA GLN A 192 -5.24 -14.36 -13.95
C GLN A 192 -6.09 -13.20 -13.41
N MET A 193 -7.23 -13.52 -12.81
CA MET A 193 -8.13 -12.52 -12.22
C MET A 193 -7.48 -11.77 -11.07
N TYR A 194 -6.75 -12.47 -10.20
CA TYR A 194 -6.01 -11.88 -9.11
C TYR A 194 -4.95 -10.88 -9.60
N VAL A 195 -4.13 -11.26 -10.57
CA VAL A 195 -3.09 -10.39 -11.14
C VAL A 195 -3.70 -9.18 -11.84
N ALA A 196 -4.73 -9.37 -12.66
CA ALA A 196 -5.39 -8.27 -13.37
C ALA A 196 -5.99 -7.25 -12.39
N CYS A 197 -6.78 -7.71 -11.42
CA CYS A 197 -7.46 -6.83 -10.48
C CYS A 197 -6.51 -6.16 -9.49
N SER A 198 -5.52 -6.89 -8.95
CA SER A 198 -4.50 -6.28 -8.08
C SER A 198 -3.66 -5.22 -8.80
N SER A 199 -3.36 -5.43 -10.08
CA SER A 199 -2.68 -4.45 -10.93
C SER A 199 -3.52 -3.18 -11.12
N ILE A 200 -4.82 -3.33 -11.42
CA ILE A 200 -5.74 -2.19 -11.54
C ILE A 200 -5.83 -1.42 -10.22
N LEU A 201 -5.98 -2.12 -9.09
CA LEU A 201 -6.07 -1.51 -7.77
C LEU A 201 -4.78 -0.78 -7.38
N TYR A 202 -3.61 -1.34 -7.70
CA TYR A 202 -2.33 -0.67 -7.48
C TYR A 202 -2.18 0.57 -8.36
N LEU A 203 -2.49 0.48 -9.66
CA LEU A 203 -2.43 1.64 -10.57
C LEU A 203 -3.38 2.76 -10.13
N LYS A 204 -4.58 2.39 -9.67
CA LYS A 204 -5.54 3.33 -9.09
C LYS A 204 -4.99 3.98 -7.82
N PHE A 205 -4.41 3.20 -6.90
CA PHE A 205 -3.78 3.74 -5.69
C PHE A 205 -2.65 4.70 -6.03
N LEU A 206 -1.79 4.32 -6.99
CA LEU A 206 -0.70 5.15 -7.48
C LEU A 206 -1.21 6.48 -8.05
N LEU A 207 -2.26 6.46 -8.88
CA LEU A 207 -2.92 7.66 -9.40
C LEU A 207 -3.40 8.59 -8.27
N VAL A 208 -4.03 8.04 -7.23
CA VAL A 208 -4.50 8.82 -6.06
C VAL A 208 -3.31 9.52 -5.38
N THR A 209 -2.19 8.83 -5.17
CA THR A 209 -1.00 9.43 -4.53
C THR A 209 -0.36 10.52 -5.39
N PHE A 210 -0.35 10.37 -6.73
CA PHE A 210 0.11 11.40 -7.65
C PHE A 210 -0.80 12.63 -7.64
N ILE A 211 -2.11 12.46 -7.48
CA ILE A 211 -3.07 13.56 -7.37
C ILE A 211 -2.92 14.30 -6.03
N GLN A 212 -2.65 13.57 -4.94
CA GLN A 212 -2.41 14.15 -3.61
C GLN A 212 -1.12 14.98 -3.54
N GLY A 213 -0.04 14.51 -4.18
CA GLY A 213 1.31 15.10 -4.08
C GLY A 213 1.36 16.63 -4.29
N PRO A 214 0.95 17.15 -5.46
CA PRO A 214 0.92 18.58 -5.73
C PRO A 214 -0.01 19.37 -4.80
N ARG A 215 -1.11 18.77 -4.34
CA ARG A 215 -2.03 19.43 -3.40
C ARG A 215 -1.37 19.64 -2.04
N ALA A 216 -0.55 18.69 -1.59
CA ALA A 216 0.20 18.81 -0.34
C ALA A 216 1.20 19.96 -0.34
N PHE A 217 1.78 20.31 -1.50
CA PHE A 217 2.61 21.51 -1.64
C PHE A 217 1.80 22.80 -1.46
N LYS A 218 0.63 22.87 -2.12
CA LYS A 218 -0.26 24.04 -2.05
C LYS A 218 -0.82 24.30 -0.64
N SER A 219 -0.94 23.26 0.19
CA SER A 219 -1.49 23.37 1.55
C SER A 219 -0.44 23.65 2.64
N GLY A 220 0.86 23.69 2.31
CA GLY A 220 1.94 23.77 3.30
C GLY A 220 2.17 22.48 4.09
N CYS A 221 1.57 21.36 3.65
CA CYS A 221 1.60 20.08 4.36
C CYS A 221 2.86 19.26 4.08
N ARG A 222 3.81 19.76 3.28
CA ARG A 222 5.09 19.07 3.05
C ARG A 222 6.06 19.27 4.22
N PRO A 223 7.08 18.40 4.32
CA PRO A 223 8.21 18.61 5.22
C PRO A 223 8.93 19.95 4.94
N PRO A 224 9.52 20.60 5.96
CA PRO A 224 10.23 21.88 5.80
C PRO A 224 11.34 21.88 4.75
N GLU A 225 12.06 20.77 4.60
CA GLU A 225 13.12 20.64 3.59
C GLU A 225 12.61 20.71 2.13
N ASP A 226 11.31 20.49 1.90
CA ASP A 226 10.69 20.60 0.58
C ASP A 226 10.39 22.05 0.18
N ALA A 227 10.53 23.03 1.09
CA ALA A 227 10.30 24.46 0.80
C ALA A 227 11.24 25.01 -0.31
N LYS A 228 12.38 24.36 -0.55
CA LYS A 228 13.34 24.73 -1.59
C LYS A 228 12.95 24.24 -3.00
N LEU A 229 11.91 23.42 -3.11
CA LEU A 229 11.49 22.87 -4.39
C LEU A 229 10.66 23.89 -5.18
N PRO A 230 10.74 23.89 -6.53
CA PRO A 230 9.96 24.81 -7.36
C PRO A 230 8.44 24.72 -7.11
N LEU A 231 7.94 23.53 -6.80
CA LEU A 231 6.52 23.28 -6.50
C LEU A 231 6.04 23.95 -5.20
N ALA A 232 6.94 24.39 -4.32
CA ALA A 232 6.56 25.03 -3.06
C ALA A 232 6.08 26.48 -3.25
N GLU A 233 6.34 27.12 -4.40
CA GLU A 233 5.87 28.49 -4.75
C GLU A 233 6.04 29.54 -3.62
N GLY A 234 7.13 29.47 -2.84
CA GLY A 234 7.36 30.38 -1.71
C GLY A 234 6.41 30.18 -0.52
N ARG A 235 5.61 29.11 -0.51
CA ARG A 235 4.78 28.72 0.64
C ARG A 235 5.62 28.06 1.71
N GLU A 236 5.36 28.43 2.96
CA GLU A 236 5.89 27.76 4.12
C GLU A 236 5.45 26.29 4.15
N GLN A 237 6.42 25.38 4.35
CA GLN A 237 6.18 23.95 4.49
C GLN A 237 6.55 23.56 5.93
N ASN A 238 5.58 23.05 6.68
CA ASN A 238 5.76 22.73 8.09
C ASN A 238 4.88 21.56 8.54
N TYR A 239 4.67 20.60 7.62
CA TYR A 239 3.71 19.51 7.80
C TYR A 239 2.25 19.97 8.00
N GLY A 240 1.95 21.24 7.72
CA GLY A 240 0.64 21.83 8.00
C GLY A 240 0.39 22.07 9.49
N LEU A 241 1.44 22.08 10.32
CA LEU A 241 1.35 22.22 11.77
C LEU A 241 1.17 23.68 12.21
N ALA A 242 1.58 24.66 11.40
CA ALA A 242 1.34 26.05 11.74
C ALA A 242 -0.15 26.40 11.56
N GLU A 243 -0.70 27.06 12.57
CA GLU A 243 -2.01 27.71 12.46
C GLU A 243 -1.94 28.84 11.41
N THR A 244 -3.03 29.06 10.68
CA THR A 244 -3.10 30.08 9.64
C THR A 244 -4.55 30.53 9.50
N ASP A 245 -4.74 31.85 9.41
CA ASP A 245 -6.05 32.46 9.14
C ASP A 245 -6.31 32.65 7.64
N ASP A 246 -5.34 32.29 6.78
CA ASP A 246 -5.49 32.39 5.34
C ASP A 246 -6.50 31.35 4.83
N LYS A 247 -7.68 31.86 4.40
CA LYS A 247 -8.77 31.06 3.84
C LYS A 247 -8.31 30.20 2.66
N ALA A 248 -7.37 30.67 1.84
CA ALA A 248 -6.88 29.90 0.70
C ALA A 248 -6.08 28.68 1.16
N THR A 249 -5.22 28.84 2.16
CA THR A 249 -4.46 27.74 2.77
C THR A 249 -5.37 26.77 3.54
N ILE A 250 -6.37 27.27 4.27
CA ILE A 250 -7.36 26.41 4.94
C ILE A 250 -8.09 25.54 3.91
N LYS A 251 -8.60 26.14 2.82
CA LYS A 251 -9.26 25.39 1.75
C LYS A 251 -8.32 24.36 1.09
N ALA A 252 -7.06 24.72 0.86
CA ALA A 252 -6.08 23.78 0.33
C ALA A 252 -5.81 22.60 1.30
N ARG A 253 -5.82 22.85 2.62
CA ARG A 253 -5.70 21.81 3.65
C ARG A 253 -6.92 20.90 3.69
N GLU A 254 -8.13 21.44 3.55
CA GLU A 254 -9.35 20.63 3.42
C GLU A 254 -9.31 19.71 2.19
N GLU A 255 -8.84 20.23 1.05
CA GLU A 255 -8.65 19.42 -0.15
C GLU A 255 -7.63 18.31 0.08
N VAL A 256 -6.47 18.61 0.66
CA VAL A 256 -5.45 17.59 0.96
C VAL A 256 -5.98 16.56 1.95
N HIS A 257 -6.69 16.99 3.00
CA HIS A 257 -7.29 16.10 3.97
C HIS A 257 -8.26 15.12 3.30
N ARG A 258 -9.08 15.58 2.35
CA ARG A 258 -9.96 14.70 1.56
C ARG A 258 -9.17 13.61 0.84
N TRP A 259 -8.06 13.95 0.18
CA TRP A 259 -7.22 12.97 -0.51
C TRP A 259 -6.50 12.03 0.46
N GLU A 260 -6.07 12.52 1.62
CA GLU A 260 -5.52 11.67 2.69
C GLU A 260 -6.54 10.66 3.19
N ARG A 261 -7.82 11.05 3.32
CA ARG A 261 -8.90 10.11 3.68
C ARG A 261 -9.16 9.06 2.60
N ILE A 262 -8.99 9.41 1.32
CA ILE A 262 -9.11 8.44 0.22
C ILE A 262 -7.98 7.41 0.31
N VAL A 263 -6.73 7.88 0.47
CA VAL A 263 -5.56 7.00 0.63
C VAL A 263 -5.71 6.11 1.86
N ALA A 264 -6.06 6.67 3.02
CA ALA A 264 -6.25 5.91 4.25
C ALA A 264 -7.32 4.81 4.07
N ASN A 265 -8.46 5.13 3.45
CA ASN A 265 -9.49 4.13 3.21
C ASN A 265 -9.06 3.03 2.22
N ASP A 266 -8.22 3.37 1.24
CA ASP A 266 -7.61 2.37 0.37
C ASP A 266 -6.65 1.46 1.12
N LEU A 267 -5.88 1.99 2.07
CA LEU A 267 -4.98 1.19 2.92
C LEU A 267 -5.72 0.32 3.93
N GLU A 268 -6.86 0.77 4.43
CA GLU A 268 -7.73 -0.01 5.32
C GLU A 268 -8.42 -1.16 4.58
N SER A 269 -8.69 -1.02 3.27
CA SER A 269 -9.53 -1.96 2.52
C SER A 269 -8.76 -2.86 1.56
N ILE A 270 -7.90 -2.30 0.70
CA ILE A 270 -7.33 -3.02 -0.44
C ILE A 270 -6.31 -4.08 -0.03
N PRO A 271 -5.30 -3.80 0.80
CA PRO A 271 -4.36 -4.82 1.27
C PRO A 271 -5.05 -6.03 1.90
N PHE A 272 -6.08 -5.79 2.72
CA PHE A 272 -6.83 -6.87 3.37
C PHE A 272 -7.66 -7.68 2.37
N ALA A 273 -8.33 -7.02 1.41
CA ALA A 273 -9.05 -7.72 0.36
C ALA A 273 -8.11 -8.56 -0.51
N LEU A 274 -6.96 -8.02 -0.92
CA LEU A 274 -5.96 -8.75 -1.69
C LEU A 274 -5.40 -9.96 -0.90
N PHE A 275 -5.24 -9.83 0.42
CA PHE A 275 -4.90 -10.98 1.26
C PHE A 275 -5.97 -12.08 1.20
N VAL A 276 -7.25 -11.72 1.35
CA VAL A 276 -8.37 -12.67 1.27
C VAL A 276 -8.44 -13.34 -0.10
N PHE A 277 -8.39 -12.57 -1.18
CA PHE A 277 -8.43 -13.12 -2.54
C PHE A 277 -7.18 -13.94 -2.86
N GLY A 278 -6.00 -13.54 -2.40
CA GLY A 278 -4.80 -14.37 -2.49
C GLY A 278 -4.96 -15.72 -1.78
N GLY A 279 -5.58 -15.73 -0.59
CA GLY A 279 -5.98 -16.95 0.10
C GLY A 279 -6.95 -17.81 -0.72
N GLY A 280 -7.92 -17.20 -1.40
CA GLY A 280 -8.83 -17.88 -2.31
C GLY A 280 -8.16 -18.50 -3.55
N VAL A 281 -7.06 -17.92 -4.03
CA VAL A 281 -6.21 -18.54 -5.07
C VAL A 281 -5.51 -19.77 -4.50
N LEU A 282 -4.90 -19.64 -3.31
CA LEU A 282 -4.15 -20.71 -2.67
C LEU A 282 -5.02 -21.88 -2.19
N SER A 283 -6.30 -21.62 -1.90
CA SER A 283 -7.28 -22.63 -1.48
C SER A 283 -7.99 -23.31 -2.64
N ASP A 284 -7.65 -22.98 -3.89
CA ASP A 284 -8.37 -23.43 -5.09
C ASP A 284 -9.88 -23.17 -5.02
N SER A 285 -10.26 -21.95 -4.62
CA SER A 285 -11.66 -21.57 -4.46
C SER A 285 -12.44 -21.53 -5.78
N ASN A 286 -13.77 -21.64 -5.71
CA ASN A 286 -14.62 -21.66 -6.90
C ASN A 286 -14.33 -20.47 -7.83
N ALA A 287 -13.93 -20.75 -9.07
CA ALA A 287 -13.40 -19.74 -9.97
C ALA A 287 -14.41 -18.68 -10.40
N THR A 288 -15.67 -19.05 -10.62
CA THR A 288 -16.73 -18.11 -11.00
C THR A 288 -17.02 -17.13 -9.87
N VAL A 289 -17.13 -17.63 -8.63
CA VAL A 289 -17.35 -16.79 -7.44
C VAL A 289 -16.14 -15.89 -7.20
N HIS A 290 -14.92 -16.44 -7.27
CA HIS A 290 -13.67 -15.71 -7.11
C HIS A 290 -13.56 -14.55 -8.11
N ALA A 291 -13.70 -14.84 -9.41
CA ALA A 291 -13.62 -13.84 -10.47
C ALA A 291 -14.68 -12.75 -10.30
N SER A 292 -15.95 -13.15 -10.09
CA SER A 292 -17.06 -12.21 -9.98
C SER A 292 -16.90 -11.27 -8.78
N THR A 293 -16.56 -11.81 -7.61
CA THR A 293 -16.41 -11.02 -6.37
C THR A 293 -15.21 -10.09 -6.42
N LEU A 294 -14.09 -10.54 -6.99
CA LEU A 294 -12.90 -9.70 -7.13
C LEU A 294 -13.10 -8.57 -8.16
N ILE A 295 -13.81 -8.83 -9.26
CA ILE A 295 -14.20 -7.79 -10.24
C ILE A 295 -15.13 -6.77 -9.57
N ILE A 296 -16.17 -7.22 -8.86
CA ILE A 296 -17.10 -6.34 -8.14
C ILE A 296 -16.34 -5.49 -7.11
N TYR A 297 -15.44 -6.11 -6.34
CA TYR A 297 -14.59 -5.39 -5.40
C TYR A 297 -13.79 -4.29 -6.11
N THR A 298 -13.10 -4.64 -7.20
CA THR A 298 -12.25 -3.73 -7.96
C THR A 298 -13.01 -2.53 -8.52
N VAL A 299 -14.14 -2.78 -9.19
CA VAL A 299 -15.02 -1.73 -9.72
C VAL A 299 -15.52 -0.84 -8.58
N SER A 300 -15.98 -1.45 -7.48
CA SER A 300 -16.49 -0.70 -6.34
C SER A 300 -15.42 0.18 -5.68
N ARG A 301 -14.17 -0.26 -5.61
CA ARG A 301 -13.05 0.55 -5.08
C ARG A 301 -12.68 1.72 -5.98
N CYS A 302 -12.75 1.53 -7.30
CA CYS A 302 -12.55 2.63 -8.26
C CYS A 302 -13.69 3.66 -8.15
N LEU A 303 -14.95 3.21 -8.13
CA LEU A 303 -16.11 4.08 -7.96
C LEU A 303 -16.10 4.79 -6.60
N HIS A 304 -15.73 4.11 -5.51
CA HIS A 304 -15.60 4.70 -4.19
C HIS A 304 -14.68 5.92 -4.22
N THR A 305 -13.50 5.81 -4.83
CA THR A 305 -12.56 6.93 -4.96
C THR A 305 -13.11 8.06 -5.81
N TYR A 306 -13.75 7.75 -6.94
CA TYR A 306 -14.40 8.77 -7.76
C TYR A 306 -15.48 9.53 -6.98
N MET A 307 -16.37 8.82 -6.29
CA MET A 307 -17.44 9.43 -5.49
C MET A 307 -16.87 10.24 -4.32
N TYR A 308 -15.80 9.76 -3.68
CA TYR A 308 -15.14 10.49 -2.59
C TYR A 308 -14.50 11.79 -3.08
N ALA A 309 -13.76 11.73 -4.18
CA ALA A 309 -13.11 12.88 -4.79
C ALA A 309 -14.14 13.98 -5.16
N ASN A 310 -15.32 13.57 -5.63
CA ASN A 310 -16.41 14.47 -6.03
C ASN A 310 -17.44 14.77 -4.93
N ALA A 311 -17.21 14.34 -3.68
CA ALA A 311 -18.12 14.55 -2.55
C ALA A 311 -19.55 13.98 -2.73
N ILE A 312 -19.70 12.89 -3.50
CA ILE A 312 -21.01 12.33 -3.87
C ILE A 312 -21.49 11.33 -2.80
N GLN A 313 -22.53 11.71 -2.06
CA GLN A 313 -23.25 10.86 -1.11
C GLN A 313 -24.68 10.58 -1.62
N PRO A 314 -25.29 9.41 -1.30
CA PRO A 314 -24.78 8.31 -0.46
C PRO A 314 -23.88 7.32 -1.21
N HIS A 315 -23.67 7.52 -2.52
CA HIS A 315 -23.02 6.56 -3.42
C HIS A 315 -21.60 6.15 -2.98
N ARG A 316 -20.83 7.05 -2.38
CA ARG A 316 -19.55 6.69 -1.75
C ARG A 316 -19.73 5.57 -0.73
N SER A 317 -20.69 5.73 0.20
CA SER A 317 -20.93 4.76 1.28
C SER A 317 -21.43 3.42 0.70
N ASN A 318 -22.30 3.46 -0.30
CA ASN A 318 -22.78 2.25 -0.98
C ASN A 318 -21.64 1.47 -1.66
N CYS A 319 -20.72 2.16 -2.37
CA CYS A 319 -19.54 1.51 -2.95
C CYS A 319 -18.65 0.88 -1.87
N TRP A 320 -18.50 1.54 -0.73
CA TRP A 320 -17.76 0.97 0.39
C TRP A 320 -18.42 -0.33 0.89
N PHE A 321 -19.74 -0.33 1.13
CA PHE A 321 -20.48 -1.51 1.57
C PHE A 321 -20.41 -2.66 0.56
N VAL A 322 -20.55 -2.39 -0.74
CA VAL A 322 -20.43 -3.39 -1.80
C VAL A 322 -19.04 -4.03 -1.81
N GLY A 323 -17.98 -3.25 -1.59
CA GLY A 323 -16.62 -3.77 -1.49
C GLY A 323 -16.43 -4.69 -0.28
N VAL A 324 -16.98 -4.31 0.88
CA VAL A 324 -16.94 -5.16 2.09
C VAL A 324 -17.70 -6.46 1.84
N ALA A 325 -18.91 -6.40 1.28
CA ALA A 325 -19.70 -7.58 0.96
C ALA A 325 -18.95 -8.54 0.01
N ALA A 326 -18.35 -8.01 -1.07
CA ALA A 326 -17.55 -8.81 -1.99
C ALA A 326 -16.36 -9.49 -1.29
N THR A 327 -15.70 -8.80 -0.36
CA THR A 327 -14.60 -9.37 0.43
C THR A 327 -15.09 -10.52 1.31
N LEU A 328 -16.24 -10.36 1.98
CA LEU A 328 -16.82 -11.40 2.83
C LEU A 328 -17.25 -12.64 2.02
N VAL A 329 -17.83 -12.46 0.83
CA VAL A 329 -18.11 -13.59 -0.07
C VAL A 329 -16.81 -14.28 -0.48
N GLY A 330 -15.74 -13.52 -0.76
CA GLY A 330 -14.41 -14.06 -1.02
C GLY A 330 -13.87 -14.91 0.14
N VAL A 331 -14.04 -14.47 1.39
CA VAL A 331 -13.67 -15.27 2.58
C VAL A 331 -14.45 -16.59 2.62
N VAL A 332 -15.78 -16.54 2.47
CA VAL A 332 -16.61 -17.75 2.48
C VAL A 332 -16.18 -18.71 1.36
N ASN A 333 -15.92 -18.18 0.16
CA ASN A 333 -15.47 -18.99 -0.98
C ASN A 333 -14.14 -19.70 -0.70
N ALA A 334 -13.19 -19.01 -0.07
CA ALA A 334 -11.89 -19.59 0.29
C ALA A 334 -12.01 -20.65 1.40
N VAL A 335 -12.84 -20.39 2.42
CA VAL A 335 -13.04 -21.32 3.55
C VAL A 335 -13.76 -22.59 3.11
N VAL A 336 -14.80 -22.47 2.28
CA VAL A 336 -15.54 -23.64 1.76
C VAL A 336 -14.65 -24.53 0.90
N ALA A 337 -13.67 -23.96 0.20
CA ALA A 337 -12.78 -24.73 -0.67
C ALA A 337 -11.79 -25.64 0.10
N ILE A 338 -11.53 -25.34 1.39
CA ILE A 338 -10.65 -26.16 2.24
C ILE A 338 -11.40 -27.05 3.24
N ALA A 339 -12.74 -27.01 3.23
CA ALA A 339 -13.61 -27.75 4.14
C ALA A 339 -14.08 -29.07 3.50
#